data_AF-A0A7S2IRE1-F1
#
_entry.id   AF-A0A7S2IRE1-F1
#
_cell.length_a   1.000
_cell.length_b   1.000
_cell.length_c   1.000
_cell.angle_alpha   90.00
_cell.angle_beta   90.00
_cell.angle_gamma   90.00
#
_symmetry.space_group_name_H-M   'P 1'
#
loop_
_entity.id
_entity.type
_entity.pdbx_description
1 polymer ?
#
loop_
_entity_poly.entity_id
_entity_poly.type
_entity_poly.pdbx_seq_one_letter_code
_entity_poly.pdbx_strand_id
1 'polypeptide(L)'
;GLRVVRRYAIPNVFFNIDLPLGGDAVSHIKVLRRTVLDAVREAHDIFDEALYPPPARNGRSPAKHPVGEIYVTFVNLMEFLNLTVDQEVNAERRDALRSMFEFWRSDEVFDLRVTAVLFEEGRGG
;
A
#
# COMPACT_ATOMS: atom_id res chain seq x y z
N GLY A 1 10.14 8.03 -8.63
CA GLY A 1 10.69 6.71 -8.27
C GLY A 1 10.55 5.68 -9.38
N LEU A 2 9.36 5.55 -9.97
CA LEU A 2 8.98 4.42 -10.82
C LEU A 2 9.74 4.31 -12.16
N ARG A 3 10.34 5.38 -12.69
CA ARG A 3 11.25 5.33 -13.84
C ARG A 3 12.44 4.36 -13.66
N VAL A 4 12.87 4.12 -12.42
CA VAL A 4 13.96 3.19 -12.09
C VAL A 4 13.53 1.73 -12.24
N VAL A 5 12.24 1.42 -11.97
CA VAL A 5 11.67 0.07 -12.12
C VAL A 5 11.87 -0.41 -13.55
N ARG A 6 11.51 0.43 -14.52
CA ARG A 6 11.72 0.18 -15.94
C ARG A 6 13.20 0.03 -16.31
N ARG A 7 14.05 0.90 -15.78
CA ARG A 7 15.49 0.94 -16.15
C ARG A 7 16.27 -0.29 -15.66
N TYR A 8 15.92 -0.81 -14.48
CA TYR A 8 16.67 -1.88 -13.83
C TYR A 8 15.92 -3.21 -13.78
N ALA A 9 14.77 -3.31 -14.49
CA ALA A 9 13.90 -4.48 -14.48
C ALA A 9 13.60 -4.94 -13.04
N ILE A 10 13.24 -3.99 -12.17
CA ILE A 10 12.92 -4.30 -10.78
C ILE A 10 11.66 -5.18 -10.79
N PRO A 11 11.73 -6.40 -10.22
CA PRO A 11 10.65 -7.37 -10.38
C PRO A 11 9.40 -7.00 -9.59
N ASN A 12 9.54 -6.34 -8.44
CA ASN A 12 8.45 -6.02 -7.52
C ASN A 12 8.58 -4.60 -6.97
N VAL A 13 7.45 -3.99 -6.61
CA VAL A 13 7.42 -2.62 -6.07
C VAL A 13 6.93 -2.64 -4.63
N PHE A 14 7.60 -1.86 -3.78
CA PHE A 14 7.26 -1.68 -2.37
C PHE A 14 6.95 -0.19 -2.14
N PHE A 15 5.71 0.11 -1.77
CA PHE A 15 5.27 1.45 -1.40
C PHE A 15 5.23 1.56 0.12
N ASN A 16 6.16 2.34 0.69
CA ASN A 16 6.15 2.66 2.10
C ASN A 16 5.35 3.96 2.30
N ILE A 17 4.32 3.90 3.13
CA ILE A 17 3.40 4.99 3.44
C ILE A 17 3.57 5.36 4.91
N ASP A 18 4.19 6.51 5.15
CA ASP A 18 4.25 7.10 6.48
C ASP A 18 2.92 7.77 6.82
N LEU A 19 2.27 7.29 7.88
CA LEU A 19 1.04 7.91 8.35
C LEU A 19 1.35 9.13 9.23
N PRO A 20 0.67 10.28 9.01
CA PRO A 20 0.93 11.49 9.76
C PRO A 20 0.39 11.37 11.19
N LEU A 21 1.27 11.49 12.18
CA LEU A 21 0.90 11.38 13.60
C LEU A 21 0.28 12.66 14.19
N GLY A 22 0.53 13.82 13.57
CA GLY A 22 0.01 15.13 13.96
C GLY A 22 -0.73 15.89 12.85
N GLY A 23 -1.34 17.02 13.21
CA GLY A 23 -2.09 17.88 12.28
C GLY A 23 -3.43 17.29 11.81
N ASP A 24 -3.92 17.76 10.66
CA ASP A 24 -5.13 17.23 10.00
C ASP A 24 -4.83 15.89 9.28
N ALA A 25 -4.66 14.86 10.10
CA ALA A 25 -4.41 13.48 9.69
C ALA A 25 -5.44 12.94 8.68
N VAL A 26 -6.71 13.35 8.82
CA VAL A 26 -7.80 12.86 7.96
C VAL A 26 -7.70 13.44 6.56
N SER A 27 -7.39 14.74 6.44
CA SER A 27 -7.16 15.35 5.12
C SER A 27 -5.94 14.75 4.42
N HIS A 28 -4.88 14.42 5.16
CA HIS A 28 -3.75 13.69 4.59
C HIS A 28 -4.13 12.30 4.06
N ILE A 29 -4.98 11.55 4.76
CA ILE A 29 -5.50 10.27 4.25
C ILE A 29 -6.22 10.45 2.92
N LYS A 30 -7.04 11.50 2.76
CA LYS A 30 -7.75 11.76 1.49
C LYS A 30 -6.78 11.98 0.32
N VAL A 31 -5.66 12.65 0.57
CA VAL A 31 -4.59 12.85 -0.44
C VAL A 31 -3.88 11.54 -0.72
N LEU A 32 -3.39 10.85 0.33
CA LEU A 32 -2.70 9.56 0.23
C LEU A 32 -3.51 8.53 -0.56
N ARG A 33 -4.83 8.49 -0.34
CA ARG A 33 -5.75 7.61 -1.05
C ARG A 33 -5.59 7.70 -2.57
N ARG A 34 -5.50 8.90 -3.14
CA ARG A 34 -5.35 9.08 -4.59
C ARG A 34 -3.90 8.82 -5.02
N THR A 35 -2.94 9.39 -4.30
CA THR A 35 -1.51 9.28 -4.61
C THR A 35 -1.05 7.83 -4.70
N VAL A 36 -1.46 6.98 -3.75
CA VAL A 36 -1.10 5.56 -3.73
C VAL A 36 -1.76 4.83 -4.90
N LEU A 37 -3.03 5.09 -5.19
CA LEU A 37 -3.72 4.44 -6.30
C LEU A 37 -3.11 4.81 -7.65
N ASP A 38 -2.77 6.08 -7.85
CA ASP A 38 -2.10 6.55 -9.06
C ASP A 38 -0.72 5.89 -9.22
N ALA A 39 0.04 5.74 -8.13
CA ALA A 39 1.33 5.04 -8.14
C ALA A 39 1.18 3.54 -8.42
N VAL A 40 0.14 2.88 -7.91
CA VAL A 40 -0.19 1.47 -8.19
C VAL A 40 -0.51 1.28 -9.67
N ARG A 41 -1.28 2.20 -10.27
CA ARG A 41 -1.58 2.18 -11.70
C ARG A 41 -0.34 2.42 -12.56
N GLU A 42 0.51 3.38 -12.21
CA GLU A 42 1.77 3.59 -12.92
C GLU A 42 2.69 2.35 -12.84
N ALA A 43 2.74 1.67 -11.69
CA ALA A 43 3.48 0.42 -11.56
C ALA A 43 2.84 -0.71 -12.38
N HIS A 44 1.51 -0.79 -12.44
CA HIS A 44 0.80 -1.75 -13.28
C HIS A 44 1.15 -1.58 -14.75
N ASP A 45 1.12 -0.35 -15.27
CA ASP A 45 1.43 -0.06 -16.68
C ASP A 45 2.86 -0.50 -17.02
N ILE A 46 3.82 -0.25 -16.12
CA ILE A 46 5.21 -0.71 -16.28
C ILE A 46 5.29 -2.24 -16.32
N PHE A 47 4.54 -2.93 -15.46
CA PHE A 47 4.51 -4.39 -15.42
C PHE A 47 3.80 -5.00 -16.64
N ASP A 48 2.75 -4.36 -17.13
CA ASP A 48 2.03 -4.79 -18.34
C ASP A 48 2.91 -4.62 -19.59
N GLU A 49 3.60 -3.47 -19.73
CA GLU A 49 4.61 -3.25 -20.79
C GLU A 49 5.74 -4.29 -20.74
N ALA A 50 6.12 -4.74 -19.55
CA ALA A 50 7.14 -5.76 -19.33
C ALA A 50 6.62 -7.20 -19.44
N LEU A 51 5.33 -7.39 -19.74
CA LEU A 51 4.64 -8.69 -19.83
C LEU A 51 4.72 -9.51 -18.53
N TYR A 52 4.76 -8.84 -17.38
CA TYR A 52 4.77 -9.51 -16.08
C TYR A 52 3.37 -10.03 -15.76
N PRO A 53 3.24 -11.33 -15.43
CA PRO A 53 1.95 -11.92 -15.10
C PRO A 53 1.34 -11.24 -13.87
N PRO A 54 0.00 -11.27 -13.71
CA PRO A 54 -0.61 -10.88 -12.45
C PRO A 54 -0.18 -11.81 -11.31
N PRO A 55 -0.15 -11.31 -10.06
CA PRO A 55 0.16 -12.11 -8.88
C PRO A 55 -0.73 -13.34 -8.75
N ALA A 56 -0.16 -14.45 -8.25
CA ALA A 56 -0.93 -15.66 -7.98
C ALA A 56 -1.81 -15.46 -6.74
N ARG A 57 -3.11 -15.24 -6.95
CA ARG A 57 -4.10 -15.22 -5.87
C ARG A 57 -4.53 -16.65 -5.53
N ASN A 58 -4.62 -16.95 -4.24
CA ASN A 58 -5.14 -18.20 -3.65
C ASN A 58 -4.22 -19.43 -3.71
N GLY A 59 -3.25 -19.54 -2.80
CA GLY A 59 -2.65 -20.82 -2.37
C GLY A 59 -1.95 -21.67 -3.44
N ARG A 60 -1.90 -21.21 -4.69
CA ARG A 60 -1.06 -21.80 -5.72
C ARG A 60 0.37 -21.51 -5.33
N SER A 61 1.16 -22.58 -5.26
CA SER A 61 2.58 -22.53 -4.92
C SER A 61 3.19 -21.25 -5.50
N PRO A 62 3.82 -20.39 -4.68
CA PRO A 62 4.44 -19.17 -5.18
C PRO A 62 5.29 -19.56 -6.39
N ALA A 63 5.15 -18.80 -7.48
CA ALA A 63 6.08 -18.94 -8.59
C ALA A 63 7.49 -18.96 -8.00
N LYS A 64 8.40 -19.81 -8.51
CA LYS A 64 9.77 -19.92 -7.99
C LYS A 64 10.45 -18.55 -7.85
N HIS A 65 10.01 -17.56 -8.63
CA HIS A 65 10.34 -16.15 -8.49
C HIS A 65 9.08 -15.28 -8.71
N PRO A 66 8.48 -14.71 -7.65
CA PRO A 66 7.36 -13.78 -7.82
C PRO A 66 7.84 -12.48 -8.49
N VAL A 67 7.15 -12.06 -9.55
CA VAL A 67 7.40 -10.83 -10.32
C VAL A 67 6.08 -10.12 -10.61
N GLY A 68 6.13 -8.81 -10.80
CA GLY A 68 4.96 -7.98 -11.08
C GLY A 68 4.05 -7.76 -9.87
N GLU A 69 4.59 -7.95 -8.65
CA GLU A 69 3.85 -7.81 -7.40
C GLU A 69 4.06 -6.43 -6.78
N ILE A 70 2.99 -5.88 -6.20
CA ILE A 70 3.01 -4.62 -5.47
C ILE A 70 2.71 -4.90 -3.99
N TYR A 71 3.56 -4.34 -3.13
CA TYR A 71 3.43 -4.39 -1.67
C TYR A 71 3.20 -2.98 -1.16
N VAL A 72 2.21 -2.80 -0.29
CA VAL A 72 1.91 -1.51 0.35
C VAL A 72 2.16 -1.65 1.84
N THR A 73 3.15 -0.95 2.37
CA THR A 73 3.53 -0.99 3.77
C THR A 73 3.11 0.31 4.45
N PHE A 74 2.34 0.22 5.54
CA PHE A 74 2.06 1.36 6.40
C PHE A 74 3.03 1.41 7.58
N VAL A 75 3.65 2.57 7.76
CA VAL A 75 4.54 2.85 8.88
C VAL A 75 3.78 3.68 9.91
N ASN A 76 4.01 3.39 11.19
CA ASN A 76 3.37 4.05 12.35
C ASN A 76 1.85 3.87 12.43
N LEU A 77 1.30 2.76 11.91
CA LEU A 77 -0.15 2.53 11.93
C LEU A 77 -0.70 2.46 13.36
N MET A 78 0.07 1.87 14.28
CA MET A 78 -0.35 1.69 15.67
C MET A 78 -0.47 3.04 16.37
N GLU A 79 0.54 3.89 16.23
CA GLU A 79 0.59 5.24 16.76
C GLU A 79 -0.48 6.13 16.10
N PHE A 80 -0.70 5.96 14.80
CA PHE A 80 -1.75 6.66 14.08
C PHE A 80 -3.13 6.36 14.66
N LEU A 81 -3.41 5.09 14.99
CA LEU A 81 -4.69 4.65 15.51
C LEU A 81 -4.85 4.82 17.03
N ASN A 82 -3.84 5.31 17.75
CA ASN A 82 -3.76 5.29 19.21
C ASN A 82 -3.92 3.87 19.79
N LEU A 83 -3.26 2.88 19.18
CA LEU A 83 -3.29 1.48 19.63
C LEU A 83 -2.22 1.16 20.71
N THR A 84 -1.70 2.16 21.41
CA THR A 84 -0.81 1.94 22.56
C THR A 84 -1.63 1.50 23.78
N VAL A 85 -0.99 0.74 24.68
CA VAL A 85 -1.63 0.15 25.87
C VAL A 85 -2.42 1.22 26.64
N ASP A 86 -3.69 0.95 26.91
CA ASP A 86 -4.65 1.80 27.64
C ASP A 86 -5.26 3.01 26.89
N GLN A 87 -5.10 3.10 25.56
CA GLN A 87 -5.77 4.14 24.76
C GLN A 87 -6.96 3.60 23.95
N GLU A 88 -8.03 4.40 23.87
CA GLU A 88 -9.13 4.13 22.94
C GLU A 88 -8.70 4.44 21.50
N VAL A 89 -9.07 3.53 20.59
CA VAL A 89 -8.83 3.71 19.15
C VAL A 89 -9.45 5.02 18.69
N ASN A 90 -8.67 5.84 17.98
CA ASN A 90 -9.19 7.06 17.38
C ASN A 90 -10.19 6.71 16.26
N ALA A 91 -11.49 6.85 16.53
CA ALA A 91 -12.57 6.46 15.64
C ALA A 91 -12.54 7.20 14.29
N GLU A 92 -12.20 8.49 14.30
CA GLU A 92 -12.14 9.31 13.09
C GLU A 92 -11.01 8.84 12.15
N ARG A 93 -9.82 8.61 12.71
CA ARG A 93 -8.65 8.07 11.99
C ARG A 93 -8.89 6.66 11.48
N ARG A 94 -9.53 5.81 12.29
CA ARG A 94 -9.95 4.45 11.89
C ARG A 94 -10.91 4.50 10.71
N ASP A 95 -11.93 5.34 10.77
CA ASP A 95 -12.94 5.44 9.72
C ASP A 95 -12.38 6.03 8.43
N ALA A 96 -11.43 6.98 8.53
CA ALA A 96 -10.67 7.49 7.39
C ALA A 96 -9.83 6.39 6.72
N LEU A 97 -9.09 5.58 7.49
CA LEU A 97 -8.34 4.43 6.96
C LEU A 97 -9.26 3.39 6.32
N ARG A 98 -10.39 3.06 6.98
CA ARG A 98 -11.39 2.14 6.43
C ARG A 98 -11.89 2.63 5.06
N SER A 99 -12.28 3.90 4.96
CA SER A 99 -12.76 4.49 3.70
C SER A 99 -11.69 4.47 2.60
N MET A 100 -10.42 4.67 2.95
CA MET A 100 -9.30 4.57 2.02
C MET A 100 -9.11 3.14 1.50
N PHE A 101 -9.15 2.13 2.37
CA PHE A 101 -9.07 0.73 1.96
C PHE A 101 -10.26 0.30 1.10
N GLU A 102 -11.48 0.71 1.46
CA GLU A 102 -12.67 0.43 0.65
C GLU A 102 -12.55 1.03 -0.75
N PHE A 103 -12.06 2.28 -0.84
CA PHE A 103 -11.80 2.93 -2.12
C PHE A 103 -10.77 2.17 -2.96
N TRP A 104 -9.65 1.75 -2.36
CA TRP A 104 -8.64 0.96 -3.08
C TRP A 104 -9.14 -0.41 -3.51
N ARG A 105 -9.85 -1.13 -2.65
CA ARG A 105 -10.39 -2.46 -2.99
C ARG A 105 -11.47 -2.42 -4.06
N SER A 106 -12.09 -1.27 -4.29
CA SER A 106 -13.04 -1.07 -5.39
C SER A 106 -12.35 -0.85 -6.74
N ASP A 107 -11.04 -0.62 -6.76
CA ASP A 107 -10.26 -0.43 -7.98
C ASP A 107 -9.71 -1.77 -8.50
N GLU A 108 -9.98 -2.07 -9.76
CA GLU A 108 -9.58 -3.33 -10.40
C GLU A 108 -8.06 -3.53 -10.47
N VAL A 109 -7.29 -2.45 -10.68
CA VAL A 109 -5.83 -2.54 -10.79
C VAL A 109 -5.22 -2.76 -9.42
N PHE A 110 -5.71 -2.05 -8.40
CA PHE A 110 -5.29 -2.28 -7.03
C PHE A 110 -5.58 -3.70 -6.59
N ASP A 111 -6.80 -4.18 -6.83
CA ASP A 111 -7.16 -5.57 -6.55
C ASP A 111 -6.24 -6.51 -7.32
N LEU A 112 -6.09 -6.38 -8.64
CA LEU A 112 -5.25 -7.25 -9.44
C LEU A 112 -3.78 -7.32 -8.97
N ARG A 113 -3.14 -6.18 -8.69
CA ARG A 113 -1.66 -6.09 -8.54
C ARG A 113 -1.14 -6.04 -7.11
N VAL A 114 -1.95 -5.56 -6.15
CA VAL A 114 -1.49 -5.46 -4.76
C VAL A 114 -1.60 -6.84 -4.11
N THR A 115 -0.44 -7.42 -3.81
CA THR A 115 -0.32 -8.76 -3.24
C THR A 115 -0.55 -8.74 -1.73
N ALA A 116 -0.01 -7.73 -1.04
CA ALA A 116 -0.15 -7.61 0.40
C ALA A 116 -0.15 -6.14 0.84
N VAL A 117 -0.92 -5.89 1.90
CA VAL A 117 -0.81 -4.69 2.73
C VAL A 117 -0.12 -5.10 4.01
N LEU A 118 1.03 -4.48 4.28
CA LEU A 118 1.88 -4.76 5.43
C LEU A 118 1.81 -3.62 6.43
N PHE A 119 2.12 -3.92 7.69
CA PHE A 119 2.16 -2.95 8.77
C PHE A 119 3.51 -3.06 9.46
N GLU A 120 4.20 -1.93 9.61
CA GLU A 120 5.44 -1.82 10.36
C GLU A 120 5.19 -0.91 11.57
N GLU A 121 5.64 -1.37 12.74
CA GLU A 121 5.79 -0.50 13.91
C GLU A 121 6.82 0.57 13.57
N GLY A 122 6.55 1.81 13.96
CA GLY A 122 7.58 2.85 13.91
C GLY A 122 8.81 2.37 14.66
N ARG A 123 10.01 2.65 14.16
CA ARG A 123 11.21 2.53 14.99
C ARG A 123 11.01 3.51 16.14
N GLY A 124 10.61 3.01 17.31
CA GLY A 124 10.45 3.82 18.51
C GLY A 124 11.62 4.78 18.63
N GLY A 125 11.30 6.07 18.70
CA GLY A 125 12.27 7.11 19.01
C GLY A 125 12.85 6.91 20.40
#